data_AF-A0A2A2K748-F1
#
_entry.id   AF-A0A2A2K748-F1
#
_cell.length_a   1.000
_cell.length_b   1.000
_cell.length_c   1.000
_cell.angle_alpha   90.00
_cell.angle_beta   90.00
_cell.angle_gamma   90.00
#
_symmetry.space_group_name_H-M   'P 1'
#
loop_
_entity.id
_entity.type
_entity.pdbx_description
1 polymer ?
#
loop_
_entity_poly.entity_id
_entity_poly.type
_entity_poly.pdbx_seq_one_letter_code
_entity_poly.pdbx_strand_id
1 'polypeptide(L)'
;MKVTNCFAIPFNENSRDVELDDTFNQQMIQMLKRATPTEQPVGWFYTSSDVTENCLIFHDYYNRILSDVAARKESPPLVLLTLDTTFQTDNKSRMPVRAYLRTKAGIPGGKDPHCAIFNPLKVELDAFPGECVAMKLITNALDSKRREVTMENGLEQLEKSTGQIIEWLERLLKYVNEVLSRDELPADATMGRKLIDIVNTAATHMQTEKLDSLVKNTLRDYMMISYLANLTKTQLQVHERMVSI
;
A
#
# COMPACT_ATOMS: atom_id res chain seq x y z
N MET A 1 6.77 7.71 12.29
CA MET A 1 6.18 6.47 12.87
C MET A 1 5.55 5.70 11.74
N LYS A 2 5.84 4.40 11.60
CA LYS A 2 5.29 3.54 10.54
C LYS A 2 4.53 2.40 11.19
N VAL A 3 3.28 2.20 10.80
CA VAL A 3 2.44 1.07 11.25
C VAL A 3 2.47 0.03 10.14
N THR A 4 2.99 -1.17 10.43
CA THR A 4 3.19 -2.25 9.45
C THR A 4 2.16 -3.36 9.57
N ASN A 5 1.61 -3.59 10.76
CA ASN A 5 0.70 -4.68 11.05
C ASN A 5 -0.36 -4.27 12.08
N CYS A 6 -1.51 -4.95 12.07
CA CYS A 6 -2.60 -4.74 13.01
C CYS A 6 -3.42 -6.04 13.19
N PHE A 7 -4.13 -6.15 14.31
CA PHE A 7 -5.06 -7.26 14.57
C PHE A 7 -6.27 -6.74 15.34
N ALA A 8 -7.43 -7.38 15.13
CA ALA A 8 -8.66 -7.03 15.82
C ALA A 8 -8.82 -7.83 17.12
N ILE A 9 -9.49 -7.23 18.10
CA ILE A 9 -9.78 -7.83 19.40
C ILE A 9 -11.29 -7.75 19.64
N PRO A 10 -11.93 -8.81 20.16
CA PRO A 10 -13.31 -8.72 20.61
C PRO A 10 -13.45 -7.69 21.72
N PHE A 11 -14.40 -6.78 21.57
CA PHE A 11 -14.74 -5.80 22.60
C PHE A 11 -16.26 -5.66 22.70
N ASN A 12 -16.74 -5.24 23.86
CA ASN A 12 -18.15 -4.95 24.10
C ASN A 12 -18.30 -3.50 24.57
N GLU A 13 -19.19 -2.75 23.92
CA GLU A 13 -19.45 -1.33 24.19
C GLU A 13 -20.88 -1.09 24.71
N ASN A 14 -21.61 -2.15 25.09
CA ASN A 14 -22.98 -2.04 25.58
C ASN A 14 -23.06 -1.35 26.95
N SER A 15 -23.07 -0.01 26.92
CA SER A 15 -23.47 0.96 27.96
C SER A 15 -22.85 0.81 29.36
N ARG A 16 -21.88 1.70 29.64
CA ARG A 16 -21.10 1.96 30.87
C ARG A 16 -19.97 1.01 31.19
N ASP A 17 -20.14 -0.28 30.98
CA ASP A 17 -19.07 -1.26 31.18
C ASP A 17 -18.47 -1.65 29.85
N VAL A 18 -17.39 -0.94 29.49
CA VAL A 18 -16.58 -1.24 28.32
C VAL A 18 -15.67 -2.40 28.67
N GLU A 19 -15.84 -3.54 27.99
CA GLU A 19 -15.06 -4.74 28.22
C GLU A 19 -14.17 -5.06 27.01
N LEU A 20 -12.91 -5.37 27.29
CA LEU A 20 -11.91 -5.80 26.32
C LEU A 20 -11.26 -7.09 26.83
N ASP A 21 -11.11 -8.09 25.96
CA ASP A 21 -10.44 -9.33 26.32
C ASP A 21 -8.91 -9.13 26.43
N ASP A 22 -8.48 -8.81 27.65
CA ASP A 22 -7.07 -8.59 27.99
C ASP A 22 -6.23 -9.87 27.78
N THR A 23 -6.80 -11.04 28.02
CA THR A 23 -6.09 -12.32 27.89
C THR A 23 -5.77 -12.58 26.42
N PHE A 24 -6.75 -12.40 25.54
CA PHE A 24 -6.56 -12.52 24.10
C PHE A 24 -5.54 -11.50 23.58
N ASN A 25 -5.64 -10.24 24.01
CA ASN A 25 -4.71 -9.19 23.60
C ASN A 25 -3.25 -9.53 23.96
N GLN A 26 -3.00 -9.94 25.21
CA GLN A 26 -1.66 -10.30 25.67
C GLN A 26 -1.10 -11.51 24.91
N GLN A 27 -1.92 -12.53 24.66
CA GLN A 27 -1.52 -13.69 23.86
C GLN A 27 -1.12 -13.29 22.43
N MET A 28 -1.93 -12.45 21.78
CA MET A 28 -1.64 -11.99 20.42
C MET A 28 -0.37 -11.14 20.33
N ILE A 29 -0.16 -10.23 21.29
CA ILE A 29 1.08 -9.43 21.38
C ILE A 29 2.29 -10.36 21.54
N GLN A 30 2.20 -11.40 22.38
CA GLN A 30 3.29 -12.38 22.55
C GLN A 30 3.55 -13.17 21.26
N MET A 31 2.50 -13.59 20.55
CA MET A 31 2.62 -14.31 19.27
C MET A 31 3.28 -13.45 18.20
N LEU A 32 2.84 -12.19 18.05
CA LEU A 32 3.44 -11.25 17.10
C LEU A 32 4.89 -10.95 17.46
N LYS A 33 5.21 -10.73 18.74
CA LYS A 33 6.60 -10.54 19.19
C LYS A 33 7.49 -11.74 18.91
N ARG A 34 6.94 -12.96 18.89
CA ARG A 34 7.67 -14.18 18.50
C ARG A 34 7.87 -14.28 16.99
N ALA A 35 6.89 -13.89 16.19
CA ALA A 35 6.95 -13.90 14.73
C ALA A 35 7.86 -12.79 14.18
N THR A 36 7.71 -11.57 14.70
CA THR A 36 8.41 -10.35 14.29
C THR A 36 8.97 -9.61 15.51
N PRO A 37 10.14 -10.02 16.06
CA PRO A 37 10.71 -9.44 17.29
C PRO A 37 11.08 -7.96 17.20
N THR A 38 11.20 -7.43 15.98
CA THR A 38 11.49 -6.01 15.71
C THR A 38 10.27 -5.11 15.85
N GLU A 39 9.07 -5.68 15.77
CA GLU A 39 7.82 -4.94 15.89
C GLU A 39 7.44 -4.77 17.36
N GLN A 40 6.90 -3.60 17.67
CA GLN A 40 6.35 -3.28 18.99
C GLN A 40 4.96 -2.70 18.82
N PRO A 41 4.06 -2.87 19.80
CA PRO A 41 2.76 -2.21 19.75
C PRO A 41 2.97 -0.68 19.76
N VAL A 42 2.14 0.03 19.02
CA VAL A 42 2.30 1.49 18.83
C VAL A 42 0.99 2.28 18.94
N GLY A 43 -0.14 1.58 19.03
CA GLY A 43 -1.45 2.19 18.86
C GLY A 43 -2.57 1.17 18.94
N TRP A 44 -3.78 1.67 18.79
CA TRP A 44 -5.00 0.88 18.61
C TRP A 44 -5.88 1.55 17.56
N PHE A 45 -6.80 0.79 16.98
CA PHE A 45 -7.72 1.29 15.97
C PHE A 45 -9.17 0.99 16.33
N TYR A 46 -10.08 1.80 15.80
CA TYR A 46 -11.51 1.72 16.09
C TYR A 46 -12.34 2.08 14.86
N THR A 47 -13.41 1.33 14.62
CA THR A 47 -14.26 1.45 13.42
C THR A 47 -15.41 2.43 13.64
N SER A 48 -15.08 3.70 13.84
CA SER A 48 -16.05 4.80 13.94
C SER A 48 -15.52 6.04 13.19
N SER A 49 -16.42 6.88 12.71
CA SER A 49 -16.10 8.15 12.08
C SER A 49 -15.52 9.18 13.07
N ASP A 50 -15.97 9.12 14.32
CA ASP A 50 -15.73 10.11 15.35
C ASP A 50 -15.25 9.48 16.67
N VAL A 51 -14.52 10.28 17.45
CA VAL A 51 -13.95 9.89 18.73
C VAL A 51 -15.03 9.98 19.80
N THR A 52 -15.41 8.85 20.38
CA THR A 52 -16.41 8.74 21.46
C THR A 52 -15.77 8.90 22.85
N GLU A 53 -16.57 9.09 23.89
CA GLU A 53 -16.07 9.17 25.28
C GLU A 53 -15.37 7.88 25.73
N ASN A 54 -15.85 6.72 25.26
CA ASN A 54 -15.27 5.41 25.53
C ASN A 54 -13.83 5.27 25.01
N CYS A 55 -13.42 6.09 24.03
CA CYS A 55 -12.06 6.11 23.54
C CYS A 55 -11.03 6.45 24.63
N LEU A 56 -11.42 7.22 25.66
CA LEU A 56 -10.54 7.52 26.80
C LEU A 56 -10.18 6.24 27.57
N ILE A 57 -11.17 5.39 27.84
CA ILE A 57 -11.01 4.15 28.61
C ILE A 57 -10.07 3.20 27.86
N PHE A 58 -10.30 2.98 26.57
CA PHE A 58 -9.42 2.17 25.73
C PHE A 58 -8.01 2.75 25.62
N HIS A 59 -7.90 4.08 25.48
CA HIS A 59 -6.60 4.72 25.38
C HIS A 59 -5.78 4.59 26.66
N ASP A 60 -6.40 4.69 27.84
CA ASP A 60 -5.74 4.45 29.12
C ASP A 60 -5.31 2.99 29.28
N TYR A 61 -6.14 2.03 28.84
CA TYR A 61 -5.80 0.60 28.83
C TYR A 61 -4.55 0.31 27.97
N TYR A 62 -4.52 0.77 26.72
CA TYR A 62 -3.37 0.55 25.83
C TYR A 62 -2.12 1.32 26.28
N ASN A 63 -2.29 2.48 26.91
CA ASN A 63 -1.16 3.22 27.47
C ASN A 63 -0.49 2.44 28.62
N ARG A 64 -1.27 1.73 29.44
CA ARG A 64 -0.75 0.82 30.47
C ARG A 64 0.04 -0.34 29.83
N ILE A 65 -0.54 -0.99 28.83
CA ILE A 65 0.13 -2.10 28.12
C ILE A 65 1.44 -1.65 27.47
N LEU A 66 1.44 -0.50 26.79
CA LEU A 66 2.66 0.02 26.19
C LEU A 66 3.73 0.31 27.24
N SER A 67 3.36 0.83 28.40
CA SER A 67 4.29 1.09 29.50
C SER A 67 4.91 -0.22 30.01
N ASP A 68 4.12 -1.28 30.15
CA ASP A 68 4.59 -2.60 30.59
C ASP A 68 5.53 -3.25 29.56
N VAL A 69 5.21 -3.12 28.27
CA VAL A 69 6.01 -3.70 27.17
C VAL A 69 7.29 -2.90 26.93
N ALA A 70 7.25 -1.58 27.12
CA ALA A 70 8.34 -0.65 26.84
C ALA A 70 9.32 -0.45 28.01
N ALA A 71 9.27 -1.26 29.07
CA ALA A 71 10.17 -1.19 30.24
C ALA A 71 11.68 -1.24 29.92
N ARG A 72 12.10 -1.30 28.65
CA ARG A 72 13.49 -1.35 28.18
C ARG A 72 13.86 -0.26 27.15
N LYS A 73 12.96 0.62 26.68
CA LYS A 73 13.23 1.66 25.66
C LYS A 73 12.20 2.79 25.73
N GLU A 74 12.53 4.01 25.26
CA GLU A 74 11.55 5.09 25.10
C GLU A 74 10.29 4.58 24.39
N SER A 75 9.15 4.65 25.09
CA SER A 75 7.87 4.21 24.55
C SER A 75 7.42 5.19 23.47
N PRO A 76 7.11 4.72 22.24
CA PRO A 76 6.57 5.59 21.22
C PRO A 76 5.23 6.19 21.69
N PRO A 77 4.85 7.38 21.21
CA PRO A 77 3.54 7.94 21.53
C PRO A 77 2.42 7.02 21.05
N LEU A 78 1.42 6.78 21.91
CA LEU A 78 0.26 5.96 21.58
C LEU A 78 -0.64 6.67 20.56
N VAL A 79 -0.77 6.08 19.37
CA VAL A 79 -1.64 6.61 18.30
C VAL A 79 -2.98 5.88 18.26
N LEU A 80 -4.06 6.65 18.16
CA LEU A 80 -5.40 6.16 17.87
C LEU A 80 -5.66 6.28 16.37
N LEU A 81 -6.06 5.19 15.71
CA LEU A 81 -6.55 5.21 14.34
C LEU A 81 -8.08 5.04 14.32
N THR A 82 -8.79 5.90 13.61
CA THR A 82 -10.24 5.73 13.40
C THR A 82 -10.50 5.42 11.93
N LEU A 83 -11.35 4.42 11.69
CA LEU A 83 -11.75 3.98 10.36
C LEU A 83 -13.23 4.30 10.14
N ASP A 84 -13.50 5.16 9.16
CA ASP A 84 -14.86 5.44 8.70
C ASP A 84 -15.31 4.36 7.72
N THR A 85 -16.28 3.54 8.14
CA THR A 85 -16.87 2.45 7.35
C THR A 85 -18.14 2.85 6.62
N THR A 86 -18.67 4.06 6.88
CA THR A 86 -19.96 4.48 6.33
C THR A 86 -19.83 4.87 4.87
N PHE A 87 -18.65 5.37 4.45
CA PHE A 87 -18.41 5.92 3.10
C PHE A 87 -19.50 6.92 2.64
N GLN A 88 -20.29 7.47 3.56
CA GLN A 88 -21.48 8.29 3.27
C GLN A 88 -21.13 9.74 2.96
N THR A 89 -19.86 10.14 3.10
CA THR A 89 -19.47 11.53 2.84
C THR A 89 -19.45 11.80 1.33
N ASP A 90 -20.11 12.86 0.88
CA ASP A 90 -20.18 13.35 -0.51
C ASP A 90 -18.79 13.63 -1.14
N ASN A 91 -17.74 13.68 -0.31
CA ASN A 91 -16.35 13.74 -0.74
C ASN A 91 -15.83 12.35 -1.15
N LYS A 92 -16.02 12.03 -2.45
CA LYS A 92 -15.55 10.80 -3.14
C LYS A 92 -14.04 10.46 -2.99
N SER A 93 -13.25 11.31 -2.34
CA SER A 93 -11.79 11.17 -2.21
C SER A 93 -11.31 11.54 -0.80
N ARG A 94 -11.96 11.00 0.24
CA ARG A 94 -11.39 11.08 1.60
C ARG A 94 -10.81 9.74 2.00
N MET A 95 -9.56 9.75 2.46
CA MET A 95 -8.97 8.58 3.09
C MET A 95 -9.83 8.19 4.30
N PRO A 96 -10.30 6.93 4.39
CA PRO A 96 -11.20 6.49 5.46
C PRO A 96 -10.51 6.41 6.82
N VAL A 97 -9.17 6.43 6.83
CA VAL A 97 -8.35 6.38 8.04
C VAL A 97 -7.99 7.78 8.52
N ARG A 98 -8.27 8.08 9.79
CA ARG A 98 -7.74 9.25 10.51
C ARG A 98 -6.87 8.77 11.66
N ALA A 99 -5.85 9.55 12.01
CA ALA A 99 -4.99 9.27 13.16
C ALA A 99 -5.07 10.41 14.17
N TYR A 100 -4.96 10.07 15.45
CA TYR A 100 -5.03 11.02 16.55
C TYR A 100 -3.94 10.73 17.58
N LEU A 101 -3.40 11.81 18.15
CA LEU A 101 -2.52 11.79 19.30
C LEU A 101 -3.21 12.44 20.50
N ARG A 102 -3.25 11.72 21.63
CA ARG A 102 -3.81 12.29 22.87
C ARG A 102 -2.82 13.28 23.47
N THR A 103 -3.32 14.47 23.78
CA THR A 103 -2.65 15.46 24.62
C THR A 103 -3.47 15.65 25.89
N LYS A 104 -2.84 15.55 27.06
CA LYS A 104 -3.48 15.84 28.34
C LYS A 104 -3.62 17.35 28.47
N ALA A 105 -4.86 17.84 28.60
CA ALA A 105 -5.15 19.25 28.81
C ALA A 105 -5.66 19.42 30.25
N GLY A 106 -4.94 20.21 31.04
CA GLY A 106 -5.30 20.57 32.40
C GLY A 106 -5.71 22.03 32.51
N ILE A 107 -6.62 22.33 33.43
CA ILE A 107 -6.86 23.70 33.87
C ILE A 107 -5.73 24.05 34.86
N PRO A 108 -5.06 25.21 34.73
CA PRO A 108 -4.05 25.64 35.71
C PRO A 108 -4.66 25.65 37.13
N GLY A 109 -4.17 24.78 38.02
CA GLY A 109 -4.62 24.66 39.42
C GLY A 109 -5.47 23.42 39.76
N GLY A 110 -5.88 22.61 38.78
CA GLY A 110 -6.47 21.29 39.01
C GLY A 110 -5.40 20.22 39.27
N LYS A 111 -5.62 19.33 40.25
CA LYS A 111 -4.69 18.23 40.57
C LYS A 111 -4.61 17.16 39.48
N ASP A 112 -5.65 17.01 38.66
CA ASP A 112 -5.72 16.01 37.60
C ASP A 112 -6.13 16.64 36.25
N PRO A 113 -5.56 16.17 35.12
CA PRO A 113 -5.99 16.61 33.79
C PRO A 113 -7.41 16.10 33.51
N HIS A 114 -8.40 16.95 33.74
CA HIS A 114 -9.82 16.63 33.55
C HIS A 114 -10.23 16.48 32.08
N CYS A 115 -9.41 16.93 31.13
CA CYS A 115 -9.71 16.87 29.70
C CYS A 115 -8.58 16.18 28.94
N ALA A 116 -8.92 15.27 28.03
CA ALA A 116 -7.98 14.82 27.01
C ALA A 116 -8.46 15.30 25.64
N ILE A 117 -7.52 15.82 24.87
CA ILE A 117 -7.78 16.29 23.51
C ILE A 117 -7.08 15.33 22.56
N PHE A 118 -7.82 14.83 21.57
CA PHE A 118 -7.27 14.01 20.49
C PHE A 118 -6.93 14.91 19.30
N ASN A 119 -5.64 15.21 19.14
CA ASN A 119 -5.15 16.06 18.06
C ASN A 119 -5.00 15.24 16.78
N PRO A 120 -5.59 15.65 15.66
CA PRO A 120 -5.49 14.91 14.40
C PRO A 120 -4.05 14.94 13.87
N LEU A 121 -3.62 13.81 13.31
CA LEU A 121 -2.34 13.64 12.64
C LEU A 121 -2.55 13.45 11.14
N LYS A 122 -1.57 13.91 10.35
CA LYS A 122 -1.51 13.60 8.92
C LYS A 122 -1.20 12.11 8.74
N VAL A 123 -2.02 11.43 7.97
CA VAL A 123 -1.84 10.01 7.61
C VAL A 123 -1.44 9.95 6.15
N GLU A 124 -0.51 9.06 5.83
CA GLU A 124 -0.11 8.70 4.48
C GLU A 124 -0.01 7.18 4.41
N LEU A 125 -0.48 6.60 3.30
CA LEU A 125 -0.32 5.17 3.03
C LEU A 125 0.95 4.97 2.22
N ASP A 126 1.80 4.08 2.70
CA ASP A 126 3.05 3.68 2.05
C ASP A 126 3.01 2.17 1.83
N ALA A 127 3.51 1.72 0.69
CA ALA A 127 3.44 0.32 0.28
C ALA A 127 4.77 -0.07 -0.38
N PHE A 128 5.21 -1.31 -0.12
CA PHE A 128 6.40 -1.84 -0.75
C PHE A 128 6.17 -2.07 -2.26
N PRO A 129 7.22 -2.09 -3.10
CA PRO A 129 7.07 -2.27 -4.54
C PRO A 129 6.28 -3.54 -4.92
N GLY A 130 6.48 -4.65 -4.18
CA GLY A 130 5.72 -5.89 -4.39
C GLY A 130 4.24 -5.75 -4.02
N GLU A 131 3.92 -5.03 -2.94
CA GLU A 131 2.54 -4.74 -2.53
C GLU A 131 1.85 -3.83 -3.54
N CYS A 132 2.55 -2.83 -4.10
CA CYS A 132 2.02 -1.98 -5.15
C CYS A 132 1.61 -2.79 -6.40
N VAL A 133 2.41 -3.78 -6.80
CA VAL A 133 2.08 -4.66 -7.93
C VAL A 133 0.87 -5.54 -7.59
N ALA A 134 0.84 -6.15 -6.42
CA ALA A 134 -0.29 -6.96 -5.97
C ALA A 134 -1.58 -6.12 -5.87
N MET A 135 -1.50 -4.91 -5.33
CA MET A 135 -2.62 -3.99 -5.20
C MET A 135 -3.19 -3.59 -6.56
N LYS A 136 -2.32 -3.26 -7.53
CA LYS A 136 -2.75 -2.98 -8.92
C LYS A 136 -3.50 -4.15 -9.53
N LEU A 137 -3.05 -5.38 -9.28
CA LEU A 137 -3.73 -6.57 -9.76
C LEU A 137 -5.09 -6.74 -9.06
N ILE A 138 -5.16 -6.58 -7.74
CA ILE A 138 -6.41 -6.68 -6.97
C ILE A 138 -7.41 -5.58 -7.37
N THR A 139 -6.93 -4.37 -7.71
CA THR A 139 -7.83 -3.29 -8.16
C THR A 139 -8.52 -3.63 -9.48
N ASN A 140 -7.95 -4.48 -10.34
CA ASN A 140 -8.62 -4.94 -11.56
C ASN A 140 -9.86 -5.80 -11.23
N ALA A 141 -9.99 -6.33 -10.01
CA ALA A 141 -11.20 -7.02 -9.56
C ALA A 141 -12.43 -6.10 -9.58
N LEU A 142 -12.22 -4.78 -9.44
CA LEU A 142 -13.29 -3.79 -9.40
C LEU A 142 -14.03 -3.71 -10.75
N ASP A 143 -13.34 -4.01 -11.86
CA ASP A 143 -13.90 -3.99 -13.21
C ASP A 143 -14.69 -5.26 -13.53
N SER A 144 -14.44 -6.35 -12.79
CA SER A 144 -15.16 -7.60 -12.93
C SER A 144 -16.47 -7.58 -12.16
N LYS A 145 -17.58 -7.94 -12.83
CA LYS A 145 -18.89 -8.10 -12.18
C LYS A 145 -18.88 -9.12 -11.03
N ARG A 146 -17.98 -10.12 -11.10
CA ARG A 146 -17.83 -11.16 -10.08
C ARG A 146 -16.82 -10.81 -8.98
N ARG A 147 -16.13 -9.67 -9.08
CA ARG A 147 -15.04 -9.28 -8.16
C ARG A 147 -13.90 -10.31 -8.10
N GLU A 148 -13.64 -10.96 -9.23
CA GLU A 148 -12.59 -11.96 -9.38
C GLU A 148 -11.48 -11.43 -10.29
N VAL A 149 -10.24 -11.82 -9.98
CA VAL A 149 -9.06 -11.54 -10.81
C VAL A 149 -8.39 -12.85 -11.16
N THR A 150 -8.14 -13.05 -12.44
CA THR A 150 -7.33 -14.16 -12.94
C THR A 150 -5.89 -13.69 -13.10
N MET A 151 -4.94 -14.54 -12.72
CA MET A 151 -3.54 -14.30 -13.02
C MET A 151 -3.36 -14.37 -14.55
N GLU A 152 -3.01 -13.23 -15.13
CA GLU A 152 -2.77 -13.11 -16.58
C GLU A 152 -1.47 -13.81 -16.95
N ASN A 153 -1.42 -14.30 -18.19
CA ASN A 153 -0.15 -14.72 -18.76
C ASN A 153 0.75 -13.49 -18.98
N GLY A 154 2.07 -13.65 -18.88
CA GLY A 154 3.01 -12.54 -19.05
C GLY A 154 2.87 -11.81 -20.39
N LEU A 155 2.42 -12.49 -21.44
CA LEU A 155 2.17 -11.88 -22.74
C LEU A 155 0.91 -10.98 -22.76
N GLU A 156 -0.17 -11.43 -22.12
CA GLU A 156 -1.42 -10.66 -22.01
C GLU A 156 -1.19 -9.39 -21.17
N GLN A 157 -0.42 -9.51 -20.09
CA GLN A 157 -0.04 -8.37 -19.25
C GLN A 157 0.79 -7.34 -20.04
N LEU A 158 1.69 -7.81 -20.91
CA LEU A 158 2.50 -6.96 -21.78
C LEU A 158 1.64 -6.23 -22.82
N GLU A 159 0.69 -6.92 -23.44
CA GLU A 159 -0.26 -6.33 -24.40
C GLU A 159 -1.07 -5.21 -23.72
N LYS A 160 -1.65 -5.48 -22.54
CA LYS A 160 -2.39 -4.47 -21.77
C LYS A 160 -1.53 -3.27 -21.38
N SER A 161 -0.32 -3.52 -20.89
CA SER A 161 0.61 -2.46 -20.50
C SER A 161 1.01 -1.59 -21.70
N THR A 162 1.22 -2.21 -22.87
CA THR A 162 1.51 -1.50 -24.11
C THR A 162 0.32 -0.67 -24.57
N GLY A 163 -0.89 -1.21 -24.47
CA GLY A 163 -2.13 -0.47 -24.75
C GLY A 163 -2.30 0.75 -23.84
N GLN A 164 -2.02 0.63 -22.54
CA GLN A 164 -2.06 1.75 -21.60
C GLN A 164 -1.04 2.84 -21.96
N ILE A 165 0.17 2.45 -22.40
CA ILE A 165 1.19 3.41 -22.85
C ILE A 165 0.69 4.17 -24.09
N ILE A 166 0.08 3.48 -25.05
CA ILE A 166 -0.50 4.11 -26.25
C ILE A 166 -1.57 5.14 -25.83
N GLU A 167 -2.49 4.76 -24.94
CA GLU A 167 -3.54 5.65 -24.45
C GLU A 167 -2.95 6.90 -23.76
N TRP A 168 -1.90 6.74 -22.96
CA TRP A 168 -1.22 7.87 -22.33
C TRP A 168 -0.54 8.79 -23.34
N LEU A 169 0.07 8.23 -24.39
CA LEU A 169 0.67 9.01 -25.47
C LEU A 169 -0.39 9.77 -26.28
N GLU A 170 -1.55 9.17 -26.54
CA GLU A 170 -2.68 9.85 -27.20
C GLU A 170 -3.21 11.02 -26.35
N ARG A 171 -3.36 10.82 -25.04
CA ARG A 171 -3.77 11.89 -24.11
C ARG A 171 -2.75 13.03 -24.05
N LEU A 172 -1.46 12.70 -24.06
CA LEU A 172 -0.37 13.66 -24.08
C LEU A 172 -0.37 14.46 -25.39
N LEU A 173 -0.53 13.79 -26.54
CA LEU A 173 -0.62 14.44 -27.85
C LEU A 173 -1.83 15.39 -27.92
N LYS A 174 -2.98 14.97 -27.39
CA LYS A 174 -4.16 15.82 -27.28
C LYS A 174 -3.88 17.07 -26.43
N TYR A 175 -3.24 16.92 -25.28
CA TYR A 175 -2.84 18.05 -24.43
C TYR A 175 -1.90 19.02 -25.16
N VAL A 176 -0.89 18.50 -25.87
CA VAL A 176 0.04 19.33 -26.64
C VAL A 176 -0.70 20.10 -27.74
N ASN A 177 -1.60 19.45 -28.48
CA ASN A 177 -2.41 20.12 -29.50
C ASN A 177 -3.32 21.21 -28.91
N GLU A 178 -3.93 20.94 -27.75
CA GLU A 178 -4.76 21.94 -27.04
C GLU A 178 -3.93 23.15 -26.61
N VAL A 179 -2.72 22.93 -26.08
CA VAL A 179 -1.81 24.03 -25.69
C VAL A 179 -1.35 24.82 -26.91
N LEU A 180 -0.99 24.16 -28.02
CA LEU A 180 -0.59 24.83 -29.26
C LEU A 180 -1.74 25.64 -29.90
N SER A 181 -2.99 25.22 -29.70
CA SER A 181 -4.17 25.90 -30.23
C SER A 181 -4.61 27.13 -29.42
N ARG A 182 -4.14 27.27 -28.17
CA ARG A 182 -4.51 28.37 -27.28
C ARG A 182 -3.45 29.46 -27.32
N ASP A 183 -3.84 30.66 -27.74
CA ASP A 183 -2.92 31.80 -27.86
C ASP A 183 -2.65 32.53 -26.51
N GLU A 184 -3.53 32.36 -25.50
CA GLU A 184 -3.58 33.30 -24.35
C GLU A 184 -3.35 32.70 -22.95
N LEU A 185 -3.31 31.37 -22.76
CA LEU A 185 -3.03 30.77 -21.44
C LEU A 185 -1.56 30.42 -21.30
N PRO A 186 -0.89 30.77 -20.17
CA PRO A 186 0.48 30.35 -19.94
C PRO A 186 0.52 28.82 -19.85
N ALA A 187 1.20 28.19 -20.81
CA ALA A 187 1.48 26.77 -20.76
C ALA A 187 2.21 26.44 -19.45
N ASP A 188 1.85 25.33 -18.80
CA ASP A 188 2.52 24.90 -17.58
C ASP A 188 3.97 24.51 -17.90
N ALA A 189 4.90 25.39 -17.52
CA ALA A 189 6.33 25.19 -17.73
C ALA A 189 6.86 23.92 -17.04
N THR A 190 6.22 23.46 -15.96
CA THR A 190 6.62 22.22 -15.29
C THR A 190 6.25 20.99 -16.10
N MET A 191 5.07 20.99 -16.72
CA MET A 191 4.63 19.94 -17.64
C MET A 191 5.53 19.92 -18.89
N GLY A 192 5.81 21.10 -19.48
CA GLY A 192 6.70 21.21 -20.64
C GLY A 192 8.09 20.64 -20.41
N ARG A 193 8.69 20.89 -19.23
CA ARG A 193 9.99 20.30 -18.85
C ARG A 193 9.93 18.77 -18.77
N LYS A 194 8.89 18.23 -18.12
CA LYS A 194 8.70 16.76 -18.02
C LYS A 194 8.52 16.11 -19.40
N LEU A 195 7.80 16.77 -20.31
CA LEU A 195 7.64 16.28 -21.68
C LEU A 195 8.97 16.24 -22.44
N ILE A 196 9.80 17.27 -22.31
CA ILE A 196 11.14 17.31 -22.88
C ILE A 196 12.01 16.18 -22.31
N ASP A 197 11.95 15.94 -21.00
CA ASP A 197 12.71 14.85 -20.37
C ASP A 197 12.28 13.47 -20.92
N ILE A 198 10.98 13.25 -21.13
CA ILE A 198 10.45 12.02 -21.76
C ILE A 198 11.00 11.87 -23.18
N VAL A 199 10.93 12.93 -23.99
CA VAL A 199 11.43 12.92 -25.37
C VAL A 199 12.93 12.69 -25.40
N ASN A 200 13.72 13.36 -24.55
CA ASN A 200 15.16 13.18 -24.48
C ASN A 200 15.56 11.77 -24.06
N THR A 201 14.80 11.18 -23.12
CA THR A 201 15.02 9.78 -22.70
C THR A 201 14.74 8.81 -23.83
N ALA A 202 13.63 9.00 -24.55
CA ALA A 202 13.25 8.16 -25.69
C ALA A 202 14.16 8.39 -26.92
N ALA A 203 14.63 9.62 -27.11
CA ALA A 203 15.54 10.02 -28.18
C ALA A 203 17.01 9.74 -27.84
N THR A 204 17.30 8.91 -26.83
CA THR A 204 18.64 8.33 -26.68
C THR A 204 18.98 7.58 -27.97
N HIS A 205 19.70 8.28 -28.86
CA HIS A 205 19.89 7.90 -30.25
C HIS A 205 20.67 6.58 -30.34
N MET A 206 19.97 5.45 -30.33
CA MET A 206 20.57 4.18 -30.69
C MET A 206 20.57 4.08 -32.22
N GLN A 207 21.75 3.88 -32.81
CA GLN A 207 21.88 3.65 -34.25
C GLN A 207 21.00 2.45 -34.65
N THR A 208 20.21 2.59 -35.71
CA THR A 208 19.26 1.57 -36.19
C THR A 208 19.93 0.21 -36.43
N GLU A 209 21.16 0.22 -36.94
CA GLU A 209 21.98 -0.99 -37.17
C GLU A 209 22.38 -1.69 -35.86
N LYS A 210 22.67 -0.92 -34.81
CA LYS A 210 22.97 -1.47 -33.47
C LYS A 210 21.72 -2.05 -32.82
N LEU A 211 20.57 -1.42 -33.01
CA LEU A 211 19.29 -1.95 -32.54
C LEU A 211 18.95 -3.27 -33.23
N ASP A 212 19.04 -3.34 -34.56
CA ASP A 212 18.73 -4.57 -35.32
C ASP A 212 19.67 -5.73 -34.93
N SER A 213 20.96 -5.47 -34.79
CA SER A 213 21.92 -6.50 -34.33
C SER A 213 21.66 -6.95 -32.88
N LEU A 214 21.33 -6.03 -31.97
CA LEU A 214 20.93 -6.36 -30.59
C LEU A 214 19.67 -7.21 -30.54
N VAL A 215 18.63 -6.85 -31.30
CA VAL A 215 17.36 -7.60 -31.35
C VAL A 215 17.59 -9.00 -31.93
N LYS A 216 18.36 -9.12 -33.02
CA LYS A 216 18.67 -10.42 -33.63
C LYS A 216 19.47 -11.33 -32.70
N ASN A 217 20.47 -10.79 -32.00
CA ASN A 217 21.29 -11.58 -31.07
C ASN A 217 20.46 -12.01 -29.86
N THR A 218 19.72 -11.10 -29.23
CA THR A 218 18.85 -11.43 -28.10
C THR A 218 17.79 -12.48 -28.50
N LEU A 219 17.16 -12.36 -29.67
CA LEU A 219 16.19 -13.34 -30.16
C LEU A 219 16.84 -14.72 -30.35
N ARG A 220 18.05 -14.77 -30.92
CA ARG A 220 18.80 -16.03 -31.10
C ARG A 220 19.09 -16.68 -29.75
N ASP A 221 19.52 -15.91 -28.77
CA ASP A 221 19.83 -16.40 -27.43
C ASP A 221 18.58 -16.94 -26.73
N TYR A 222 17.44 -16.24 -26.81
CA TYR A 222 16.17 -16.73 -26.28
C TYR A 222 15.69 -18.02 -26.96
N MET A 223 15.81 -18.12 -28.29
CA MET A 223 15.49 -19.35 -29.01
C MET A 223 16.38 -20.52 -28.58
N MET A 224 17.69 -20.28 -28.42
CA MET A 224 18.64 -21.29 -27.96
C MET A 224 18.32 -21.76 -26.53
N ILE A 225 18.02 -20.84 -25.61
CA ILE A 225 17.63 -21.17 -24.24
C ILE A 225 16.34 -21.99 -24.22
N SER A 226 15.32 -21.58 -24.98
CA SER A 226 14.06 -22.32 -25.08
C SER A 226 14.27 -23.73 -25.65
N TYR A 227 15.17 -23.87 -26.63
CA TYR A 227 15.51 -25.17 -27.20
C TYR A 227 16.21 -26.07 -26.17
N LEU A 228 17.22 -25.54 -25.46
CA LEU A 228 17.93 -26.27 -24.40
C LEU A 228 17.01 -26.68 -23.24
N ALA A 229 16.09 -25.81 -22.83
CA ALA A 229 15.10 -26.13 -21.81
C ALA A 229 14.19 -27.30 -22.25
N ASN A 230 13.72 -27.28 -23.51
CA ASN A 230 12.92 -28.37 -24.06
C ASN A 230 13.71 -29.67 -24.17
N LEU A 231 14.96 -29.63 -24.60
CA LEU A 231 15.84 -30.81 -24.66
C LEU A 231 16.07 -31.39 -23.26
N THR A 232 16.28 -30.54 -22.26
CA THR A 232 16.47 -30.99 -20.87
C THR A 232 15.19 -31.64 -20.34
N LYS A 233 14.02 -31.08 -20.67
CA LYS A 233 12.71 -31.63 -20.32
C LYS A 233 12.45 -32.98 -20.97
N THR A 234 12.75 -33.14 -22.27
CA THR A 234 12.60 -34.43 -22.96
C THR A 234 13.57 -35.48 -22.41
N GLN A 235 14.81 -35.08 -22.11
CA GLN A 235 15.80 -35.97 -21.50
C GLN A 235 15.35 -36.45 -20.11
N LEU A 236 14.79 -35.55 -19.29
CA LEU A 236 14.20 -35.89 -17.99
C LEU A 236 13.06 -36.91 -18.16
N GLN A 237 12.15 -36.68 -19.10
CA GLN A 237 11.03 -37.60 -19.37
C GLN A 237 11.51 -38.99 -19.82
N VAL A 238 12.52 -39.05 -20.70
CA VAL A 238 13.10 -40.32 -21.15
C VAL A 238 13.77 -41.04 -19.99
N HIS A 239 14.53 -40.33 -19.15
CA HIS A 239 15.17 -40.89 -17.98
C HIS A 239 14.16 -41.44 -16.97
N GLU A 240 13.10 -40.68 -16.65
CA GLU A 240 12.01 -41.16 -15.78
C GLU A 240 11.38 -42.44 -16.33
N ARG A 241 11.17 -42.52 -17.65
CA ARG A 241 10.62 -43.73 -18.28
C ARG A 241 11.59 -44.91 -18.21
N MET A 242 12.89 -44.70 -18.40
CA MET A 242 13.91 -45.74 -18.28
C MET A 242 14.06 -46.27 -16.85
N VAL A 243 13.94 -45.40 -15.84
CA VAL A 243 13.99 -45.80 -14.43
C VAL A 243 12.70 -46.48 -13.96
N SER A 244 11.56 -46.20 -14.62
CA SER A 244 10.28 -46.83 -14.31
C SER A 244 10.09 -48.24 -14.90
N ILE A 245 11.05 -48.72 -15.71
CA ILE A 245 11.11 -50.08 -16.28
C ILE A 245 12.04 -50.93 -15.40
#